data_AF-A0A254QLC6-F1
#
_entry.id   AF-A0A254QLC6-F1
#
_cell.length_a   1.000
_cell.length_b   1.000
_cell.length_c   1.000
_cell.angle_alpha   90.00
_cell.angle_beta   90.00
_cell.angle_gamma   90.00
#
_symmetry.space_group_name_H-M   'P 1'
#
loop_
_entity.id
_entity.type
_entity.pdbx_description
1 polymer ?
#
loop_
_entity_poly.entity_id
_entity_poly.type
_entity_poly.pdbx_seq_one_letter_code
_entity_poly.pdbx_strand_id
1 'polypeptide(L)' 'MAHALTANTITFPIIARLRGTIEDFRAARALRREYDATCAQLMAMSNRDLNDINIRRGDIADIVRKHVYGA' A
#
# COMPACT_ATOMS: atom_id res chain seq x y z
N MET A 1 4.01 -40.81 37.11
CA MET A 1 4.73 -39.64 36.57
C MET A 1 4.03 -39.24 35.29
N ALA A 2 3.51 -38.01 35.23
CA ALA A 2 2.72 -37.56 34.09
C ALA A 2 3.64 -37.33 32.89
N HIS A 3 3.48 -38.13 31.84
CA HIS A 3 4.09 -37.85 30.55
C HIS A 3 3.33 -36.67 29.93
N ALA A 4 3.75 -35.46 30.28
CA ALA A 4 3.39 -34.27 29.52
C ALA A 4 3.98 -34.44 28.12
N LEU A 5 3.13 -34.87 27.19
CA LEU A 5 3.41 -34.77 25.76
C LEU A 5 3.45 -33.28 25.44
N THR A 6 4.65 -32.72 25.49
CA THR A 6 4.93 -31.43 24.87
C THR A 6 4.69 -31.61 23.38
N ALA A 7 3.46 -31.34 22.93
CA ALA A 7 3.16 -31.19 21.53
C ALA A 7 3.97 -29.98 21.07
N ASN A 8 5.19 -30.24 20.61
CA ASN A 8 5.98 -29.29 19.87
C ASN A 8 5.17 -28.99 18.61
N THR A 9 4.28 -27.99 18.71
CA THR A 9 3.57 -27.45 17.55
C THR A 9 4.68 -27.04 16.60
N ILE A 10 4.88 -27.84 15.55
CA ILE A 10 5.77 -27.51 14.44
C ILE A 10 5.10 -26.32 13.76
N THR A 11 5.31 -25.13 14.33
CA THR A 11 4.93 -23.88 13.72
C THR A 11 5.88 -23.71 12.55
N PHE A 12 5.50 -24.25 11.39
CA PHE A 12 6.29 -24.14 10.17
C PHE A 12 6.55 -22.65 9.92
N PRO A 13 7.79 -22.16 10.08
CA PRO A 13 8.11 -20.74 9.97
C PRO A 13 7.80 -20.18 8.57
N ILE A 14 7.64 -21.08 7.60
CA ILE A 14 7.25 -20.81 6.22
C ILE A 14 5.80 -20.32 6.12
N ILE A 15 4.87 -20.91 6.88
CA ILE A 15 3.45 -20.49 6.85
C ILE A 15 3.30 -19.10 7.46
N ALA A 16 4.03 -18.81 8.54
CA ALA A 16 4.04 -17.49 9.17
C ALA A 16 4.64 -16.42 8.24
N ARG A 17 5.75 -16.74 7.55
CA ARG A 17 6.35 -15.84 6.54
C ARG A 17 5.42 -15.61 5.35
N LEU A 18 4.76 -16.67 4.85
CA LEU A 18 3.82 -16.56 3.74
C LEU A 18 2.65 -15.63 4.07
N ARG A 19 2.08 -15.74 5.28
CA ARG A 19 1.01 -14.84 5.74
C ARG A 19 1.48 -13.38 5.80
N GLY A 20 2.66 -13.11 6.37
CA GLY A 20 3.24 -11.76 6.38
C GLY A 20 3.44 -11.18 4.98
N THR A 21 3.97 -11.97 4.05
CA THR A 21 4.15 -11.51 2.66
C THR A 21 2.84 -11.24 1.94
N ILE A 22 1.76 -11.97 2.26
CA ILE A 22 0.43 -11.73 1.67
C ILE A 22 -0.18 -10.45 2.23
N GLU A 23 0.00 -10.17 3.51
CA GLU A 23 -0.45 -8.93 4.15
C GLU A 23 0.30 -7.72 3.58
N ASP A 24 1.62 -7.80 3.47
CA ASP A 24 2.46 -6.77 2.84
C ASP A 24 2.08 -6.54 1.37
N PHE A 25 1.83 -7.63 0.63
CA PHE A 25 1.39 -7.54 -0.76
C PHE A 25 0.01 -6.91 -0.90
N ARG A 26 -0.92 -7.22 0.01
CA ARG A 26 -2.26 -6.61 0.04
C ARG A 26 -2.17 -5.12 0.36
N ALA A 27 -1.33 -4.74 1.32
CA ALA A 27 -1.08 -3.35 1.67
C ALA A 27 -0.45 -2.59 0.48
N ALA A 28 0.58 -3.16 -0.16
CA ALA A 28 1.22 -2.58 -1.34
C ALA A 28 0.23 -2.41 -2.51
N ARG A 29 -0.66 -3.39 -2.72
CA ARG A 29 -1.71 -3.30 -3.76
C ARG A 29 -2.75 -2.24 -3.43
N ALA A 30 -3.13 -2.09 -2.16
CA ALA A 30 -4.05 -1.05 -1.72
C ALA A 30 -3.47 0.35 -1.98
N LEU A 31 -2.22 0.58 -1.56
CA LEU A 31 -1.50 1.83 -1.83
C LEU A 31 -1.38 2.10 -3.34
N ARG A 32 -1.08 1.07 -4.13
CA ARG A 32 -0.99 1.24 -5.60
C ARG A 32 -2.33 1.66 -6.20
N ARG A 33 -3.42 1.03 -5.77
CA ARG A 33 -4.77 1.38 -6.23
C ARG A 33 -5.13 2.82 -5.87
N GLU A 34 -4.77 3.25 -4.66
CA GLU A 34 -4.98 4.62 -4.20
C GLU A 34 -4.16 5.62 -5.03
N TYR A 35 -2.90 5.33 -5.30
CA TYR A 35 -2.05 6.13 -6.19
C TYR A 35 -2.67 6.30 -7.58
N ASP A 36 -3.09 5.19 -8.21
CA ASP A 36 -3.65 5.21 -9.56
C ASP A 36 -5.01 5.96 -9.57
N ALA A 37 -5.85 5.76 -8.55
CA ALA A 37 -7.13 6.45 -8.41
C ALA A 37 -6.97 7.96 -8.22
N THR A 38 -6.05 8.40 -7.38
CA THR A 38 -5.79 9.81 -7.10
C THR A 38 -5.14 10.50 -8.31
N CYS A 39 -4.20 9.82 -9.00
CA CYS A 39 -3.66 10.32 -10.26
C CYS A 39 -4.76 10.50 -11.30
N ALA A 40 -5.65 9.52 -11.48
CA ALA A 40 -6.74 9.61 -12.45
C ALA A 40 -7.69 10.77 -12.14
N GLN A 41 -8.03 10.98 -10.86
CA GLN A 41 -8.86 12.11 -10.43
C GLN A 41 -8.20 13.46 -10.76
N LEU A 42 -6.93 13.64 -10.39
CA LEU A 42 -6.20 14.88 -10.65
C LEU A 42 -5.96 15.11 -12.15
N MET A 43 -5.72 14.06 -12.92
CA MET A 43 -5.58 14.15 -14.37
C MET A 43 -6.90 14.49 -15.07
N ALA A 44 -8.04 14.06 -14.51
CA ALA A 44 -9.36 14.40 -15.02
C ALA A 44 -9.76 15.86 -14.74
N MET A 45 -9.15 16.52 -13.74
CA MET A 45 -9.38 17.94 -13.46
C MET A 45 -8.90 18.82 -14.61
N SER A 46 -9.55 19.98 -14.79
CA SER A 46 -9.14 20.94 -15.80
C SER A 46 -7.88 21.69 -15.36
N ASN A 47 -7.19 22.35 -16.31
CA ASN A 47 -6.03 23.19 -15.96
C ASN A 47 -6.40 24.35 -15.02
N ARG A 48 -7.67 24.81 -15.05
CA ARG A 48 -8.15 25.84 -14.15
C ARG A 48 -8.25 25.29 -12.73
N ASP A 49 -8.91 24.15 -12.55
CA ASP A 49 -9.10 23.55 -11.22
C ASP A 49 -7.76 23.19 -10.58
N LEU A 50 -6.79 22.72 -11.38
CA LEU A 50 -5.42 22.47 -10.94
C LEU A 50 -4.70 23.76 -10.55
N ASN A 51 -4.89 24.84 -11.31
CA ASN A 51 -4.29 26.13 -11.01
C ASN A 51 -4.89 26.81 -9.78
N ASP A 52 -6.18 26.60 -9.51
CA ASP A 52 -6.86 27.11 -8.31
C ASP A 52 -6.28 26.51 -7.03
N ILE A 53 -5.81 25.26 -7.09
CA ILE A 53 -5.08 24.59 -6.00
C ILE A 53 -3.55 24.69 -6.14
N ASN A 54 -3.07 25.50 -7.10
CA ASN A 54 -1.65 25.73 -7.40
C ASN A 54 -0.84 24.44 -7.65
N ILE A 55 -1.41 23.49 -8.39
CA ILE A 55 -0.76 22.25 -8.81
C ILE A 55 -0.54 22.27 -10.33
N ARG A 56 0.66 21.89 -10.78
CA ARG A 56 0.94 21.67 -12.21
C ARG A 56 0.70 20.21 -12.55
N ARG A 57 0.26 19.93 -13.79
CA ARG A 57 0.05 18.53 -14.26
C ARG A 57 1.30 17.66 -14.15
N GLY A 58 2.48 18.23 -14.36
CA GLY A 58 3.75 17.51 -14.22
C GLY A 58 4.04 17.07 -12.79
N ASP A 59 3.55 17.85 -11.80
CA ASP A 59 3.84 17.62 -10.39
C ASP A 59 2.84 16.64 -9.75
N ILE A 60 1.72 16.31 -10.43
CA ILE A 60 0.68 15.40 -9.94
C ILE A 60 1.29 14.06 -9.50
N ALA A 61 2.14 13.46 -10.33
CA ALA A 61 2.71 12.15 -10.03
C ALA A 61 3.56 12.18 -8.75
N ASP A 62 4.38 13.22 -8.58
CA ASP A 62 5.26 13.36 -7.41
C ASP A 62 4.46 13.68 -6.14
N ILE A 63 3.45 14.56 -6.24
CA ILE A 63 2.57 14.90 -5.11
C ILE A 63 1.78 13.67 -4.66
N VAL A 64 1.18 12.93 -5.59
CA VAL A 64 0.42 11.72 -5.25
C VAL A 64 1.33 10.64 -4.69
N ARG A 65 2.55 10.49 -5.24
CA ARG A 65 3.54 9.55 -4.71
C ARG A 65 3.91 9.89 -3.27
N LYS A 66 4.16 11.16 -2.97
CA LYS A 66 4.43 11.65 -1.61
C LYS A 66 3.24 11.45 -0.68
N HIS A 67 2.02 11.70 -1.16
CA HIS A 67 0.79 11.50 -0.39
C HIS A 67 0.57 10.04 -0.01
N VAL A 68 0.70 9.11 -0.97
CA VAL A 68 0.39 7.68 -0.77
C VAL A 68 1.53 6.95 -0.06
N TYR A 69 2.78 7.26 -0.41
CA TYR A 69 3.94 6.51 0.10
C TYR A 69 4.74 7.25 1.19
N GLY A 70 4.44 8.53 1.47
CA GLY A 70 5.12 9.32 2.49
C GLY A 70 6.58 9.70 2.15
N ALA A 71 6.95 9.68 0.87
CA ALA A 71 8.31 9.93 0.39
C ALA A 71 8.75 11.41 0.43
#